data_AF-A0A2E5K380-F1
#
_entry.id   AF-A0A2E5K380-F1
#
_cell.length_a   1.000
_cell.length_b   1.000
_cell.length_c   1.000
_cell.angle_alpha   90.00
_cell.angle_beta   90.00
_cell.angle_gamma   90.00
#
_symmetry.space_group_name_H-M   'P 1'
#
loop_
_entity.id
_entity.type
_entity.pdbx_description
1 polymer ?
#
loop_
_entity_poly.entity_id
_entity_poly.type
_entity_poly.pdbx_seq_one_letter_code
_entity_poly.pdbx_strand_id
1 'polypeptide(L)'
;MALSANMNTVKCLAKQILFDKVYPMSNANDVNTPLGISALSAVSYNLQHLKLLDNGVSLQFYSGITSKLPAPKMTRLSFLYSIFGYYVFINSSLIAADKDPIKIGEKIFELKPFVIYEAEVNIIDGHTGEKYEGTNDVVLDFADTFNAILLGFHKKLLEYEIRHLNFRLEDGRAFEAELRALAESFGVKNFRMNHDNWLSRETAIVQRLIQDPFFKVDAIVAWDLDKLNADLPFIPRSKYAKDICYNEDSGSWDRRVTTEWKVSYRPLTKDKKRIANKPVNVLKQQGLNLDTNEGFHIINRGLTAQVVPNAFRDVKLTYPIIVNSTESREEQVKRLQKLYIQNLKHIYDPFSWVARREHRFRGGFSRELLSHFSGRRYRIKDRDWFDPVLTQFLNDVITIKRHGTKEIYDLYVYQKYERTQNILGDKLDLLNWHSGEKRKGQAPQKKLRINFNFNNPSGARFIILDTYMRYPNEFITALRSKLTQVKRTENGQEIIQETIEETTGIPFKEYLKIANKAQKGIILKHRDT
;
A
#
# COMPACT_ATOMS: atom_id res chain seq x y z
N MET A 1 43.29 -1.28 -3.24
CA MET A 1 41.98 -1.74 -2.73
C MET A 1 41.02 -0.62 -2.31
N ALA A 2 41.46 0.53 -1.78
CA ALA A 2 40.55 1.65 -1.47
C ALA A 2 40.01 2.43 -2.70
N LEU A 3 40.67 2.32 -3.85
CA LEU A 3 40.28 3.01 -5.10
C LEU A 3 39.15 2.30 -5.88
N SER A 4 38.93 0.99 -5.70
CA SER A 4 37.87 0.26 -6.44
C SER A 4 36.48 0.45 -5.83
N ALA A 5 36.38 0.63 -4.52
CA ALA A 5 35.13 0.96 -3.85
C ALA A 5 34.58 2.32 -4.30
N ASN A 6 35.46 3.31 -4.49
CA ASN A 6 35.09 4.66 -4.92
C ASN A 6 34.63 4.70 -6.40
N MET A 7 35.20 3.86 -7.28
CA MET A 7 34.76 3.76 -8.68
C MET A 7 33.35 3.16 -8.82
N ASN A 8 32.97 2.20 -7.97
CA ASN A 8 31.63 1.61 -8.00
C ASN A 8 30.57 2.61 -7.51
N THR A 9 30.87 3.39 -6.47
CA THR A 9 29.98 4.47 -5.99
C THR A 9 29.82 5.58 -7.03
N VAL A 10 30.90 5.97 -7.72
CA VAL A 10 30.86 6.99 -8.79
C VAL A 10 30.13 6.48 -10.04
N LYS A 11 30.30 5.22 -10.43
CA LYS A 11 29.52 4.60 -11.52
C LYS A 11 28.03 4.51 -11.16
N CYS A 12 27.70 4.24 -9.90
CA CYS A 12 26.32 4.18 -9.42
C CYS A 12 25.66 5.57 -9.41
N LEU A 13 26.37 6.61 -8.97
CA LEU A 13 25.92 8.01 -9.03
C LEU A 13 25.72 8.51 -10.47
N ALA A 14 26.63 8.16 -11.39
CA ALA A 14 26.51 8.52 -12.80
C ALA A 14 25.32 7.82 -13.48
N LYS A 15 25.06 6.54 -13.14
CA LYS A 15 23.87 5.79 -13.61
C LYS A 15 22.56 6.35 -13.02
N GLN A 16 22.58 6.83 -11.77
CA GLN A 16 21.43 7.46 -11.11
C GLN A 16 21.03 8.80 -11.75
N ILE A 17 22.01 9.65 -12.09
CA ILE A 17 21.77 10.93 -12.77
C ILE A 17 21.15 10.70 -14.17
N LEU A 18 21.51 9.60 -14.84
CA LEU A 18 20.93 9.21 -16.12
C LEU A 18 19.46 8.80 -15.97
N PHE A 19 19.11 8.04 -14.93
CA PHE A 19 17.74 7.63 -14.64
C PHE A 19 16.82 8.83 -14.34
N ASP A 20 17.29 9.79 -13.54
CA ASP A 20 16.50 10.96 -13.14
C ASP A 20 16.32 11.99 -14.28
N LYS A 21 17.23 12.03 -15.25
CA LYS A 21 17.08 12.87 -16.48
C LYS A 21 16.16 12.26 -17.53
N VAL A 22 16.07 10.93 -17.62
CA VAL A 22 15.31 10.26 -18.70
C VAL A 22 13.87 9.96 -18.29
N TYR A 23 13.57 9.81 -16.99
CA TYR A 23 12.24 9.44 -16.50
C TYR A 23 11.78 10.25 -15.28
N PRO A 24 11.31 11.50 -15.48
CA PRO A 24 10.58 12.21 -14.45
C PRO A 24 9.23 11.51 -14.21
N MET A 25 9.11 10.79 -13.10
CA MET A 25 7.78 10.48 -12.58
C MET A 25 7.11 11.82 -12.25
N SER A 26 5.99 12.10 -12.91
CA SER A 26 5.22 13.34 -12.83
C SER A 26 5.31 14.00 -11.44
N ASN A 27 5.90 15.19 -11.40
CA ASN A 27 5.81 16.07 -10.24
C ASN A 27 4.33 16.28 -9.93
N ALA A 28 3.94 16.01 -8.69
CA ALA A 28 2.62 16.36 -8.18
C ALA A 28 2.53 17.89 -8.06
N ASN A 29 2.20 18.53 -9.18
CA ASN A 29 1.75 19.92 -9.26
C ASN A 29 0.33 20.03 -9.85
N ASP A 30 -0.43 18.93 -9.95
CA ASP A 30 -1.86 18.98 -10.27
C ASP A 30 -2.72 18.81 -9.02
N VAL A 31 -2.63 19.78 -8.13
CA VAL A 31 -3.74 20.16 -7.22
C VAL A 31 -3.84 21.68 -7.30
N ASN A 32 -4.78 22.14 -8.11
CA ASN A 32 -5.19 23.55 -8.15
C ASN A 32 -5.83 23.94 -6.82
N THR A 33 -5.11 24.72 -6.01
CA THR A 33 -5.70 25.70 -5.08
C THR A 33 -4.91 27.01 -5.15
N PRO A 34 -5.57 28.18 -5.14
CA PRO A 34 -4.94 29.47 -5.44
C PRO A 34 -4.25 30.10 -4.22
N LEU A 35 -3.01 30.55 -4.46
CA LEU A 35 -2.26 31.71 -3.91
C LEU A 35 -2.29 32.05 -2.40
N GLY A 36 -1.09 32.20 -1.82
CA GLY A 36 -0.87 33.16 -0.72
C GLY A 36 0.39 33.00 0.16
N ILE A 37 1.52 33.55 -0.31
CA ILE A 37 2.61 34.19 0.47
C ILE A 37 3.81 33.36 0.98
N SER A 38 4.96 33.71 0.36
CA SER A 38 6.35 33.81 0.84
C SER A 38 7.31 32.62 0.66
N ALA A 39 7.97 32.64 -0.51
CA ALA A 39 9.33 32.18 -0.69
C ALA A 39 10.31 33.22 -0.11
N LEU A 40 11.20 32.81 0.81
CA LEU A 40 12.53 33.38 1.09
C LEU A 40 13.13 32.72 2.35
N SER A 41 13.83 31.59 2.20
CA SER A 41 14.98 31.19 3.06
C SER A 41 15.48 29.79 2.70
N ALA A 42 16.21 29.62 1.59
CA ALA A 42 17.00 28.42 1.35
C ALA A 42 18.14 28.69 0.35
N VAL A 43 18.85 29.81 0.53
CA VAL A 43 20.15 30.05 -0.09
C VAL A 43 21.06 30.59 1.01
N SER A 44 21.62 29.67 1.79
CA SER A 44 22.81 29.83 2.66
C SER A 44 22.75 28.75 3.73
N TYR A 45 23.43 27.62 3.53
CA TYR A 45 24.11 26.84 4.58
C TYR A 45 24.82 25.65 3.90
N ASN A 46 25.73 26.01 2.99
CA ASN A 46 26.90 25.20 2.70
C ASN A 46 28.10 26.04 3.16
N LEU A 47 29.12 25.40 3.72
CA LEU A 47 30.28 25.97 4.44
C LEU A 47 30.03 26.34 5.90
N GLN A 48 30.17 25.34 6.79
CA GLN A 48 31.06 25.39 7.96
C GLN A 48 30.85 24.10 8.75
N HIS A 49 31.78 23.16 8.64
CA HIS A 49 32.32 22.32 9.73
C HIS A 49 33.22 21.22 9.14
N LEU A 50 34.37 21.66 8.63
CA LEU A 50 35.59 20.86 8.52
C LEU A 50 36.49 21.34 9.67
N LYS A 51 36.53 20.58 10.77
CA LYS A 51 37.61 20.66 11.77
C LYS A 51 37.90 19.25 12.30
N LEU A 52 38.98 18.70 11.75
CA LEU A 52 40.03 17.94 12.43
C LEU A 52 39.80 17.66 13.91
N LEU A 53 39.77 16.38 14.26
CA LEU A 53 40.56 15.86 15.38
C LEU A 53 41.14 14.52 14.96
N ASP A 54 42.43 14.57 14.61
CA ASP A 54 43.37 13.48 14.77
C ASP A 54 43.29 12.95 16.20
N ASN A 55 43.18 11.64 16.35
CA ASN A 55 43.89 10.88 17.38
C ASN A 55 43.88 9.41 16.96
N GLY A 56 45.04 9.00 16.45
CA GLY A 56 45.31 7.63 16.05
C GLY A 56 45.28 6.68 17.24
N VAL A 57 44.66 5.53 17.02
CA VAL A 57 45.05 4.28 17.68
C VAL A 57 45.15 3.24 16.58
N SER A 58 46.39 2.80 16.33
CA SER A 58 46.71 1.62 15.54
C SER A 58 46.32 0.37 16.34
N LEU A 59 45.65 -0.58 15.69
CA LEU A 59 45.50 -1.94 16.22
C LEU A 59 46.15 -2.90 15.24
N GLN A 60 47.30 -3.42 15.66
CA GLN A 60 48.07 -4.46 15.00
C GLN A 60 47.25 -5.76 14.94
N PHE A 61 47.19 -6.38 13.76
CA PHE A 61 46.71 -7.75 13.62
C PHE A 61 47.84 -8.72 14.02
N TYR A 62 47.68 -9.43 15.13
CA TYR A 62 48.45 -10.64 15.41
C TYR A 62 47.68 -11.84 14.86
N SER A 63 48.30 -12.54 13.89
CA SER A 63 47.95 -13.90 13.51
C SER A 63 48.47 -14.87 14.58
N GLY A 64 47.60 -15.73 15.12
CA GLY A 64 48.02 -16.78 16.05
C GLY A 64 46.90 -17.77 16.36
N ILE A 65 47.17 -19.03 16.08
CA ILE A 65 46.28 -20.20 16.12
C ILE A 65 46.05 -20.68 17.57
N THR A 66 44.84 -21.20 17.81
CA THR A 66 44.38 -22.08 18.92
C THR A 66 44.59 -21.66 20.38
N SER A 67 43.49 -21.35 21.07
CA SER A 67 43.16 -21.97 22.36
C SER A 67 41.69 -21.72 22.71
N LYS A 68 41.05 -22.73 23.32
CA LYS A 68 39.66 -22.69 23.80
C LYS A 68 39.52 -21.61 24.87
N LEU A 69 38.78 -20.53 24.59
CA LEU A 69 38.34 -19.56 25.61
C LEU A 69 37.12 -20.11 26.37
N PRO A 70 37.05 -19.93 27.70
CA PRO A 70 35.93 -20.40 28.50
C PRO A 70 34.70 -19.54 28.27
N ALA A 71 33.53 -20.17 28.12
CA ALA A 71 32.26 -19.48 28.06
C ALA A 71 32.07 -18.64 29.34
N PRO A 72 31.77 -17.33 29.25
CA PRO A 72 31.51 -16.52 30.42
C PRO A 72 30.23 -17.02 31.09
N LYS A 73 30.32 -17.35 32.38
CA LYS A 73 29.14 -17.63 33.21
C LYS A 73 28.30 -16.36 33.29
N MET A 74 27.29 -16.25 32.44
CA MET A 74 26.26 -15.23 32.59
C MET A 74 25.60 -15.44 33.95
N THR A 75 25.74 -14.46 34.83
CA THR A 75 25.02 -14.44 36.10
C THR A 75 23.54 -14.14 35.82
N ARG A 76 22.64 -14.63 36.67
CA ARG A 76 21.19 -14.39 36.52
C ARG A 76 20.85 -12.90 36.37
N LEU A 77 21.67 -12.02 36.92
CA LEU A 77 21.53 -10.56 36.79
C LEU A 77 21.81 -10.07 35.36
N SER A 78 22.86 -10.56 34.68
CA SER A 78 23.17 -10.16 33.30
C SER A 78 22.12 -10.65 32.30
N PHE A 79 21.50 -11.81 32.56
CA PHE A 79 20.39 -12.34 31.77
C PHE A 79 19.10 -11.53 31.98
N LEU A 80 18.85 -11.08 33.22
CA LEU A 80 17.73 -10.18 33.50
C LEU A 80 17.93 -8.80 32.85
N TYR A 81 19.14 -8.24 32.84
CA TYR A 81 19.42 -6.99 32.12
C TYR A 81 19.33 -7.14 30.60
N SER A 82 19.71 -8.28 30.01
CA SER A 82 19.51 -8.51 28.58
C SER A 82 18.03 -8.69 28.23
N ILE A 83 17.26 -9.36 29.08
CA ILE A 83 15.80 -9.47 28.91
C ILE A 83 15.14 -8.11 29.10
N PHE A 84 15.52 -7.34 30.12
CA PHE A 84 14.94 -6.02 30.39
C PHE A 84 15.34 -5.02 29.29
N GLY A 85 16.57 -5.06 28.80
CA GLY A 85 17.03 -4.28 27.65
C GLY A 85 16.30 -4.66 26.36
N TYR A 86 16.07 -5.96 26.12
CA TYR A 86 15.29 -6.44 24.97
C TYR A 86 13.79 -6.09 25.10
N TYR A 87 13.24 -6.15 26.31
CA TYR A 87 11.85 -5.78 26.61
C TYR A 87 11.64 -4.26 26.51
N VAL A 88 12.61 -3.46 26.95
CA VAL A 88 12.61 -2.00 26.80
C VAL A 88 12.79 -1.62 25.33
N PHE A 89 13.66 -2.30 24.57
CA PHE A 89 13.85 -2.05 23.12
C PHE A 89 12.62 -2.44 22.29
N ILE A 90 11.94 -3.56 22.62
CA ILE A 90 10.68 -3.95 21.99
C ILE A 90 9.55 -2.98 22.36
N ASN A 91 9.46 -2.55 23.63
CA ASN A 91 8.42 -1.61 24.04
C ASN A 91 8.68 -0.19 23.55
N SER A 92 9.93 0.28 23.45
CA SER A 92 10.23 1.57 22.82
C SER A 92 9.97 1.55 21.31
N SER A 93 10.12 0.39 20.65
CA SER A 93 9.67 0.20 19.25
C SER A 93 8.14 0.21 19.09
N LEU A 94 7.39 -0.16 20.13
CA LEU A 94 5.92 -0.14 20.16
C LEU A 94 5.34 1.21 20.66
N ILE A 95 6.09 1.96 21.47
CA ILE A 95 5.68 3.27 22.01
C ILE A 95 6.12 4.43 21.09
N ALA A 96 7.07 4.21 20.17
CA ALA A 96 7.54 5.24 19.23
C ALA A 96 6.56 5.60 18.09
N ALA A 97 5.37 4.98 18.02
CA ALA A 97 4.37 5.32 17.00
C ALA A 97 3.65 6.65 17.26
N ASP A 98 3.77 7.24 18.46
CA ASP A 98 2.84 8.30 18.86
C ASP A 98 3.38 9.74 18.74
N LYS A 99 4.69 9.99 18.49
CA LYS A 99 5.18 11.39 18.52
C LYS A 99 6.15 11.90 17.47
N ASP A 100 6.75 11.08 16.61
CA ASP A 100 7.63 11.61 15.56
C ASP A 100 7.24 11.14 14.16
N PRO A 101 7.20 12.04 13.15
CA PRO A 101 7.14 11.61 11.77
C PRO A 101 8.32 10.66 11.50
N ILE A 102 8.11 9.64 10.66
CA ILE A 102 9.20 8.77 10.22
C ILE A 102 10.15 9.66 9.41
N LYS A 103 11.20 10.18 10.08
CA LYS A 103 12.18 11.07 9.48
C LYS A 103 13.13 10.23 8.63
N ILE A 104 13.18 10.54 7.34
CA ILE A 104 14.16 9.97 6.42
C ILE A 104 15.49 10.68 6.69
N GLY A 105 16.45 9.96 7.27
CA GLY A 105 17.85 10.35 7.21
C GLY A 105 18.52 9.72 6.00
N GLU A 106 19.55 10.36 5.42
CA GLU A 106 20.35 9.79 4.33
C GLU A 106 20.87 8.37 4.64
N LYS A 107 21.10 8.08 5.92
CA LYS A 107 21.52 6.78 6.47
C LYS A 107 20.54 5.62 6.21
N ILE A 108 19.26 5.88 5.90
CA ILE A 108 18.29 4.82 5.56
C ILE A 108 18.65 4.15 4.23
N PHE A 109 19.32 4.86 3.33
CA PHE A 109 19.71 4.33 2.03
C PHE A 109 21.03 3.53 2.07
N GLU A 110 21.71 3.50 3.22
CA GLU A 110 22.89 2.67 3.49
C GLU A 110 22.51 1.28 4.06
N LEU A 111 21.21 0.96 4.12
CA LEU A 111 20.71 -0.27 4.75
C LEU A 111 20.89 -1.52 3.88
N LYS A 112 20.86 -2.68 4.54
CA LYS A 112 20.96 -4.03 3.97
C LYS A 112 20.12 -4.30 2.69
N PRO A 113 18.88 -3.79 2.52
CA PRO A 113 18.10 -3.93 1.28
C PRO A 113 18.84 -3.45 0.03
N PHE A 114 19.54 -2.32 0.17
CA PHE A 114 20.21 -1.65 -0.94
C PHE A 114 21.47 -2.43 -1.33
N VAL A 115 22.19 -2.96 -0.33
CA VAL A 115 23.34 -3.88 -0.53
C VAL A 115 22.92 -5.19 -1.23
N ILE A 116 21.73 -5.71 -0.94
CA ILE A 116 21.24 -6.96 -1.57
C ILE A 116 21.08 -6.80 -3.08
N TYR A 117 20.68 -5.62 -3.55
CA TYR A 117 20.55 -5.35 -4.97
C TYR A 117 21.87 -5.02 -5.66
N GLU A 118 22.97 -4.82 -4.92
CA GLU A 118 24.29 -4.56 -5.54
C GLU A 118 24.97 -5.82 -6.08
N ALA A 119 24.52 -7.02 -5.67
CA ALA A 119 25.05 -8.28 -6.20
C ALA A 119 24.63 -8.49 -7.67
N GLU A 120 25.48 -9.11 -8.49
CA GLU A 120 25.11 -9.46 -9.87
C GLU A 120 23.93 -10.46 -9.90
N VAL A 121 22.98 -10.22 -10.80
CA VAL A 121 21.82 -11.10 -10.98
C VAL A 121 22.24 -12.34 -11.79
N ASN A 122 21.78 -13.52 -11.37
CA ASN A 122 22.04 -14.73 -12.15
C ASN A 122 21.32 -14.65 -13.49
N ILE A 123 21.97 -15.12 -14.56
CA ILE A 123 21.37 -15.22 -15.89
C ILE A 123 21.27 -16.71 -16.24
N ILE A 124 20.10 -17.10 -16.75
CA ILE A 124 19.75 -18.47 -17.07
C ILE A 124 19.31 -18.52 -18.53
N ASP A 125 19.79 -19.50 -19.29
CA ASP A 125 19.26 -19.78 -20.61
C ASP A 125 17.88 -20.43 -20.48
N GLY A 126 16.86 -19.79 -21.05
CA GLY A 126 15.50 -20.27 -21.02
C GLY A 126 15.32 -21.65 -21.63
N HIS A 127 16.03 -21.98 -22.72
CA HIS A 127 15.86 -23.24 -23.46
C HIS A 127 16.46 -24.44 -22.70
N THR A 128 17.65 -24.27 -22.13
CA THR A 128 18.35 -25.35 -21.42
C THR A 128 18.00 -25.38 -19.92
N GLY A 129 17.69 -24.22 -19.34
CA GLY A 129 17.50 -24.04 -17.91
C GLY A 129 18.81 -23.99 -17.11
N GLU A 130 19.96 -23.99 -17.78
CA GLU A 130 21.30 -23.91 -17.20
C GLU A 130 21.78 -22.47 -17.09
N LYS A 131 22.97 -22.27 -16.48
CA LYS A 131 23.59 -20.95 -16.42
C LYS A 131 23.79 -20.44 -17.84
N TYR A 132 23.46 -19.18 -18.07
CA TYR A 132 23.61 -18.57 -19.38
C TYR A 132 25.10 -18.45 -19.75
N GLU A 133 25.51 -19.19 -20.78
CA GLU A 133 26.86 -19.14 -21.36
C GLU A 133 26.90 -18.34 -22.66
N GLY A 134 25.76 -17.79 -23.11
CA GLY A 134 25.66 -17.04 -24.35
C GLY A 134 26.37 -15.69 -24.30
N THR A 135 26.77 -15.19 -25.47
CA THR A 135 27.42 -13.89 -25.65
C THR A 135 26.47 -12.83 -26.20
N ASN A 136 25.14 -13.00 -26.07
CA ASN A 136 24.20 -11.98 -26.53
C ASN A 136 24.33 -10.71 -25.68
N ASP A 137 24.91 -9.67 -26.28
CA ASP A 137 25.16 -8.38 -25.65
C ASP A 137 23.89 -7.73 -25.05
N VAL A 138 22.71 -7.94 -25.66
CA VAL A 138 21.44 -7.38 -25.14
C VAL A 138 21.12 -7.97 -23.76
N VAL A 139 21.34 -9.27 -23.58
CA VAL A 139 21.10 -9.97 -22.31
C VAL A 139 22.04 -9.45 -21.24
N LEU A 140 23.33 -9.31 -21.59
CA LEU A 140 24.36 -8.83 -20.67
C LEU A 140 24.14 -7.36 -20.28
N ASP A 141 23.89 -6.48 -21.24
CA ASP A 141 23.62 -5.04 -21.00
C ASP A 141 22.36 -4.82 -20.15
N PHE A 142 21.31 -5.60 -20.42
CA PHE A 142 20.10 -5.52 -19.63
C PHE A 142 20.37 -6.00 -18.20
N ALA A 143 21.07 -7.12 -18.02
CA ALA A 143 21.46 -7.62 -16.70
C ALA A 143 22.30 -6.59 -15.90
N ASP A 144 23.23 -5.89 -16.57
CA ASP A 144 24.08 -4.84 -15.98
C ASP A 144 23.32 -3.60 -15.47
N THR A 145 22.10 -3.39 -15.95
CA THR A 145 21.23 -2.28 -15.57
C THR A 145 20.04 -2.72 -14.71
N PHE A 146 19.72 -4.01 -14.71
CA PHE A 146 18.55 -4.60 -14.07
C PHE A 146 18.43 -4.25 -12.58
N ASN A 147 19.50 -4.51 -11.83
CA ASN A 147 19.51 -4.28 -10.40
C ASN A 147 19.53 -2.79 -10.05
N ALA A 148 20.18 -1.95 -10.87
CA ALA A 148 20.15 -0.51 -10.69
C ALA A 148 18.73 0.05 -10.86
N ILE A 149 17.96 -0.47 -11.83
CA ILE A 149 16.54 -0.11 -12.01
C ILE A 149 15.70 -0.52 -10.80
N LEU A 150 15.88 -1.76 -10.32
CA LEU A 150 15.13 -2.27 -9.16
C LEU A 150 15.46 -1.47 -7.89
N LEU A 151 16.74 -1.17 -7.67
CA LEU A 151 17.23 -0.35 -6.57
C LEU A 151 16.62 1.07 -6.61
N GLY A 152 16.69 1.72 -7.78
CA GLY A 152 16.12 3.05 -7.99
C GLY A 152 14.60 3.07 -7.79
N PHE A 153 13.90 2.03 -8.25
CA PHE A 153 12.47 1.87 -8.03
C PHE A 153 12.14 1.69 -6.54
N HIS A 154 12.84 0.80 -5.83
CA HIS A 154 12.65 0.57 -4.39
C HIS A 154 12.88 1.86 -3.59
N LYS A 155 13.92 2.62 -3.92
CA LYS A 155 14.21 3.92 -3.30
C LYS A 155 13.05 4.91 -3.48
N LYS A 156 12.62 5.12 -4.73
CA LYS A 156 11.51 6.04 -5.04
C LYS A 156 10.20 5.60 -4.39
N LEU A 157 9.92 4.29 -4.36
CA LEU A 157 8.75 3.75 -3.68
C LEU A 157 8.81 4.03 -2.18
N LEU A 158 9.94 3.75 -1.53
CA LEU A 158 10.11 3.97 -0.10
C LEU A 158 9.95 5.45 0.29
N GLU A 159 10.57 6.35 -0.45
CA GLU A 159 10.43 7.80 -0.26
C GLU A 159 8.98 8.26 -0.43
N TYR A 160 8.26 7.71 -1.41
CA TYR A 160 6.85 8.02 -1.59
C TYR A 160 6.02 7.50 -0.42
N GLU A 161 6.17 6.23 -0.05
CA GLU A 161 5.33 5.60 0.97
C GLU A 161 5.57 6.19 2.36
N ILE A 162 6.80 6.59 2.70
CA ILE A 162 7.09 7.32 3.94
C ILE A 162 6.43 8.70 3.92
N ARG A 163 6.59 9.48 2.84
CA ARG A 163 5.95 10.80 2.72
C ARG A 163 4.43 10.69 2.85
N HIS A 164 3.84 9.70 2.18
CA HIS A 164 2.42 9.48 2.22
C HIS A 164 1.94 9.02 3.61
N LEU A 165 2.67 8.12 4.28
CA LEU A 165 2.37 7.70 5.64
C LEU A 165 2.42 8.88 6.63
N ASN A 166 3.47 9.71 6.57
CA ASN A 166 3.58 10.91 7.40
C ASN A 166 2.43 11.89 7.15
N PHE A 167 2.12 12.16 5.88
CA PHE A 167 0.96 12.98 5.51
C PHE A 167 -0.34 12.44 6.11
N ARG A 168 -0.58 11.12 6.05
CA ARG A 168 -1.82 10.51 6.58
C ARG A 168 -1.87 10.48 8.11
N LEU A 169 -0.73 10.38 8.79
CA LEU A 169 -0.67 10.53 10.25
C LEU A 169 -1.02 11.96 10.68
N GLU A 170 -0.47 12.98 10.01
CA GLU A 170 -0.76 14.39 10.28
C GLU A 170 -2.20 14.76 9.97
N ASP A 171 -2.64 14.44 8.75
CA ASP A 171 -4.00 14.66 8.28
C ASP A 171 -5.03 13.96 9.17
N GLY A 172 -4.70 12.74 9.58
CA GLY A 172 -5.47 11.98 10.55
C GLY A 172 -5.68 12.73 11.86
N ARG A 173 -4.60 13.22 12.50
CA ARG A 173 -4.70 13.95 13.78
C ARG A 173 -5.60 15.18 13.66
N ALA A 174 -5.49 15.90 12.54
CA ALA A 174 -6.36 17.04 12.26
C ALA A 174 -7.81 16.60 12.03
N PHE A 175 -8.04 15.51 11.29
CA PHE A 175 -9.37 14.91 11.11
C PHE A 175 -9.99 14.53 12.45
N GLU A 176 -9.24 13.87 13.35
CA GLU A 176 -9.73 13.51 14.68
C GLU A 176 -10.12 14.75 15.49
N ALA A 177 -9.29 15.80 15.49
CA ALA A 177 -9.57 17.02 16.24
C ALA A 177 -10.88 17.69 15.75
N GLU A 178 -11.08 17.76 14.44
CA GLU A 178 -12.30 18.32 13.86
C GLU A 178 -13.53 17.44 14.09
N LEU A 179 -13.38 16.11 13.92
CA LEU A 179 -14.46 15.16 14.19
C LEU A 179 -14.83 15.16 15.67
N ARG A 180 -13.86 15.30 16.58
CA ARG A 180 -14.10 15.45 18.03
C ARG A 180 -14.93 16.69 18.31
N ALA A 181 -14.55 17.84 17.77
CA ALA A 181 -15.30 19.09 17.95
C ALA A 181 -16.73 18.98 17.40
N LEU A 182 -16.90 18.38 16.21
CA LEU A 182 -18.21 18.15 15.62
C LEU A 182 -19.04 17.18 16.49
N ALA A 183 -18.47 16.04 16.87
CA ALA A 183 -19.12 15.04 17.70
C ALA A 183 -19.54 15.62 19.06
N GLU A 184 -18.70 16.44 19.70
CA GLU A 184 -19.01 17.16 20.94
C GLU A 184 -20.20 18.11 20.78
N SER A 185 -20.36 18.74 19.62
CA SER A 185 -21.54 19.56 19.33
C SER A 185 -22.82 18.74 19.22
N PHE A 186 -22.72 17.46 18.83
CA PHE A 186 -23.77 16.43 18.96
C PHE A 186 -23.71 15.76 20.34
N GLY A 187 -23.23 16.49 21.34
CA GLY A 187 -23.08 16.03 22.69
C GLY A 187 -21.95 15.02 22.92
N VAL A 188 -21.39 14.31 21.92
CA VAL A 188 -20.42 13.20 22.05
C VAL A 188 -19.06 13.65 22.57
N LYS A 189 -18.98 13.75 23.90
CA LYS A 189 -17.79 14.03 24.71
C LYS A 189 -16.78 12.90 24.71
N ASN A 190 -15.51 13.28 24.83
CA ASN A 190 -14.37 12.37 25.00
C ASN A 190 -14.18 11.39 23.83
N PHE A 191 -14.66 11.73 22.64
CA PHE A 191 -14.31 10.97 21.44
C PHE A 191 -12.79 11.05 21.24
N ARG A 192 -12.16 9.88 21.20
CA ARG A 192 -10.74 9.74 20.86
C ARG A 192 -10.53 8.51 20.02
N MET A 193 -9.61 8.61 19.09
CA MET A 193 -9.18 7.45 18.33
C MET A 193 -8.31 6.53 19.17
N ASN A 194 -8.38 5.25 18.85
CA ASN A 194 -7.38 4.32 19.29
C ASN A 194 -6.14 4.44 18.38
N HIS A 195 -5.15 5.21 18.84
CA HIS A 195 -3.90 5.39 18.11
C HIS A 195 -3.05 4.12 18.04
N ASP A 196 -3.20 3.18 18.98
CA ASP A 196 -2.37 1.96 19.06
C ASP A 196 -2.45 1.09 17.79
N ASN A 197 -3.57 1.16 17.06
CA ASN A 197 -3.79 0.37 15.85
C ASN A 197 -3.77 1.22 14.58
N TRP A 198 -3.64 2.53 14.69
CA TRP A 198 -3.79 3.42 13.55
C TRP A 198 -2.60 3.33 12.61
N LEU A 199 -2.87 2.97 11.35
CA LEU A 199 -1.86 2.72 10.34
C LEU A 199 -0.77 1.73 10.78
N SER A 200 -1.07 0.87 11.76
CA SER A 200 -0.13 -0.11 12.32
C SER A 200 0.37 -1.10 11.25
N ARG A 201 -0.53 -1.54 10.36
CA ARG A 201 -0.20 -2.43 9.23
C ARG A 201 0.67 -1.73 8.20
N GLU A 202 0.28 -0.52 7.85
CA GLU A 202 0.95 0.30 6.84
C GLU A 202 2.36 0.66 7.35
N THR A 203 2.48 1.01 8.63
CA THR A 203 3.76 1.23 9.31
C THR A 203 4.61 -0.04 9.30
N ALA A 204 4.05 -1.21 9.62
CA ALA A 204 4.80 -2.47 9.58
C ALA A 204 5.29 -2.83 8.17
N ILE A 205 4.49 -2.56 7.14
CA ILE A 205 4.87 -2.74 5.73
C ILE A 205 6.00 -1.78 5.34
N VAL A 206 5.90 -0.50 5.71
CA VAL A 206 6.96 0.49 5.46
C VAL A 206 8.23 0.12 6.21
N GLN A 207 8.14 -0.29 7.48
CA GLN A 207 9.29 -0.79 8.24
C GLN A 207 9.93 -2.03 7.60
N ARG A 208 9.12 -2.94 7.04
CA ARG A 208 9.65 -4.05 6.23
C ARG A 208 10.43 -3.51 5.04
N LEU A 209 9.89 -2.58 4.25
CA LEU A 209 10.60 -1.98 3.10
C LEU A 209 11.94 -1.33 3.48
N ILE A 210 12.02 -0.74 4.68
CA ILE A 210 13.25 -0.15 5.23
C ILE A 210 14.28 -1.25 5.56
N GLN A 211 13.82 -2.37 6.10
CA GLN A 211 14.70 -3.42 6.63
C GLN A 211 15.16 -4.42 5.58
N ASP A 212 14.29 -4.79 4.63
CA ASP A 212 14.54 -5.84 3.64
C ASP A 212 13.53 -5.72 2.47
N PRO A 213 13.93 -5.93 1.21
CA PRO A 213 12.97 -5.96 0.12
C PRO A 213 11.83 -6.98 0.32
N PHE A 214 10.66 -6.67 -0.25
CA PHE A 214 9.54 -7.61 -0.23
C PHE A 214 9.82 -8.84 -1.11
N PHE A 215 10.46 -8.64 -2.26
CA PHE A 215 10.97 -9.74 -3.08
C PHE A 215 12.36 -9.43 -3.61
N LYS A 216 13.06 -10.49 -4.02
CA LYS A 216 14.32 -10.44 -4.76
C LYS A 216 14.10 -11.14 -6.09
N VAL A 217 14.73 -10.63 -7.15
CA VAL A 217 14.81 -11.37 -8.40
C VAL A 217 16.07 -12.22 -8.33
N ASP A 218 15.90 -13.54 -8.29
CA ASP A 218 17.00 -14.49 -8.11
C ASP A 218 17.72 -14.77 -9.44
N ALA A 219 16.99 -14.67 -10.56
CA ALA A 219 17.54 -14.82 -11.89
C ALA A 219 16.73 -14.12 -12.99
N ILE A 220 17.43 -13.68 -14.03
CA ILE A 220 16.87 -13.36 -15.34
C ILE A 220 16.89 -14.65 -16.18
N VAL A 221 15.76 -14.96 -16.82
CA VAL A 221 15.66 -16.10 -17.74
C VAL A 221 15.60 -15.55 -19.16
N ALA A 222 16.67 -15.75 -19.92
CA ALA A 222 16.80 -15.22 -21.27
C ALA A 222 16.29 -16.22 -22.31
N TRP A 223 15.30 -15.80 -23.09
CA TRP A 223 14.75 -16.56 -24.20
C TRP A 223 15.13 -15.92 -25.53
N ASP A 224 15.57 -16.76 -26.45
CA ASP A 224 15.82 -16.40 -27.85
C ASP A 224 14.52 -16.60 -28.66
N LEU A 225 13.96 -15.50 -29.18
CA LEU A 225 12.71 -15.50 -29.92
C LEU A 225 12.79 -16.35 -31.20
N ASP A 226 13.93 -16.36 -31.88
CA ASP A 226 14.10 -17.06 -33.15
C ASP A 226 14.05 -18.57 -32.93
N LYS A 227 14.69 -19.03 -31.85
CA LYS A 227 14.61 -20.43 -31.39
C LYS A 227 13.20 -20.79 -30.92
N LEU A 228 12.57 -19.94 -30.11
CA LEU A 228 11.20 -20.16 -29.64
C LEU A 228 10.22 -20.34 -30.82
N ASN A 229 10.35 -19.51 -31.86
CA ASN A 229 9.51 -19.61 -33.04
C ASN A 229 9.81 -20.85 -33.89
N ALA A 230 11.08 -21.26 -34.00
CA ALA A 230 11.47 -22.48 -34.69
C ALA A 230 10.94 -23.75 -34.01
N ASP A 231 10.79 -23.72 -32.69
CA ASP A 231 10.30 -24.85 -31.90
C ASP A 231 8.76 -24.98 -31.91
N LEU A 232 8.01 -24.01 -32.46
CA LEU A 232 6.54 -24.09 -32.51
C LEU A 232 6.06 -25.34 -33.27
N PRO A 233 5.01 -26.05 -32.79
CA PRO A 233 4.14 -25.71 -31.65
C PRO A 233 4.62 -26.28 -30.30
N PHE A 234 5.86 -26.77 -30.20
CA PHE A 234 6.37 -27.39 -28.99
C PHE A 234 6.81 -26.36 -27.95
N ILE A 235 6.44 -26.59 -26.69
CA ILE A 235 6.93 -25.79 -25.56
C ILE A 235 8.32 -26.30 -25.16
N PRO A 236 9.30 -25.41 -24.91
CA PRO A 236 10.63 -25.82 -24.44
C PRO A 236 10.57 -26.70 -23.18
N ARG A 237 11.50 -27.65 -23.05
CA ARG A 237 11.49 -28.64 -21.94
C ARG A 237 12.01 -28.09 -20.61
N SER A 238 12.58 -26.89 -20.61
CA SER A 238 13.12 -26.24 -19.43
C SER A 238 12.06 -26.03 -18.34
N LYS A 239 12.47 -26.14 -17.07
CA LYS A 239 11.59 -25.88 -15.92
C LYS A 239 11.03 -24.44 -15.88
N TYR A 240 11.65 -23.52 -16.63
CA TYR A 240 11.23 -22.12 -16.75
C TYR A 240 10.23 -21.90 -17.89
N ALA A 241 9.99 -22.89 -18.75
CA ALA A 241 9.04 -22.78 -19.86
C ALA A 241 7.60 -22.52 -19.39
N LYS A 242 7.30 -22.84 -18.13
CA LYS A 242 6.05 -22.46 -17.47
C LYS A 242 5.85 -20.94 -17.38
N ASP A 243 6.86 -20.11 -17.58
CA ASP A 243 6.75 -18.65 -17.43
C ASP A 243 6.59 -17.94 -18.79
N ILE A 244 6.40 -18.69 -19.87
CA ILE A 244 6.11 -18.18 -21.23
C ILE A 244 4.93 -18.94 -21.86
N CYS A 245 4.21 -18.30 -22.76
CA CYS A 245 3.15 -18.93 -23.56
C CYS A 245 3.07 -18.30 -24.93
N TYR A 246 2.91 -19.12 -25.98
CA TYR A 246 2.57 -18.59 -27.30
C TYR A 246 1.10 -18.21 -27.32
N ASN A 247 0.81 -16.98 -27.73
CA ASN A 247 -0.55 -16.44 -27.87
C ASN A 247 -0.92 -16.46 -29.35
N GLU A 248 -1.80 -17.39 -29.73
CA GLU A 248 -2.22 -17.57 -31.12
C GLU A 248 -2.99 -16.36 -31.66
N ASP A 249 -3.72 -15.63 -30.80
CA ASP A 249 -4.52 -14.48 -31.21
C ASP A 249 -3.63 -13.29 -31.61
N SER A 250 -2.52 -13.07 -30.90
CA SER A 250 -1.57 -11.99 -31.17
C SER A 250 -0.39 -12.42 -32.04
N GLY A 251 -0.17 -13.73 -32.21
CA GLY A 251 0.99 -14.29 -32.89
C GLY A 251 2.31 -14.04 -32.16
N SER A 252 2.27 -13.82 -30.84
CA SER A 252 3.43 -13.44 -30.03
C SER A 252 3.64 -14.35 -28.81
N TRP A 253 4.86 -14.36 -28.28
CA TRP A 253 5.17 -15.01 -27.01
C TRP A 253 4.92 -14.04 -25.85
N ASP A 254 4.02 -14.43 -24.97
CA ASP A 254 3.72 -13.74 -23.72
C ASP A 254 4.56 -14.32 -22.58
N ARG A 255 4.90 -13.48 -21.62
CA ARG A 255 5.74 -13.80 -20.46
C ARG A 255 4.96 -13.53 -19.19
N ARG A 256 5.20 -14.32 -18.15
CA ARG A 256 4.59 -14.09 -16.83
C ARG A 256 5.57 -14.19 -15.69
N VAL A 257 5.18 -13.60 -14.58
CA VAL A 257 5.72 -13.90 -13.25
C VAL A 257 4.59 -14.44 -12.39
N THR A 258 4.81 -15.56 -11.73
CA THR A 258 3.90 -16.08 -10.69
C THR A 258 4.66 -16.25 -9.38
N THR A 259 4.01 -15.97 -8.26
CA THR A 259 4.65 -16.09 -6.95
C THR A 259 3.67 -16.32 -5.83
N GLU A 260 4.19 -16.84 -4.72
CA GLU A 260 3.45 -17.16 -3.51
C GLU A 260 4.10 -16.48 -2.31
N TRP A 261 3.36 -15.59 -1.69
CA TRP A 261 3.76 -14.83 -0.53
C TRP A 261 3.17 -15.45 0.74
N LYS A 262 4.02 -15.70 1.73
CA LYS A 262 3.64 -16.28 3.01
C LYS A 262 3.90 -15.28 4.13
N VAL A 263 2.86 -14.97 4.89
CA VAL A 263 2.95 -14.16 6.11
C VAL A 263 2.53 -15.00 7.30
N SER A 264 3.41 -15.13 8.28
CA SER A 264 3.18 -15.93 9.49
C SER A 264 3.23 -15.02 10.72
N TYR A 265 2.12 -14.86 11.42
CA TYR A 265 2.06 -14.05 12.65
C TYR A 265 1.25 -14.75 13.75
N ARG A 266 1.42 -14.32 15.00
CA ARG A 266 0.63 -14.82 16.13
C ARG A 266 -0.39 -13.76 16.53
N PRO A 267 -1.70 -14.06 16.47
CA PRO A 267 -2.72 -13.10 16.89
C PRO A 267 -2.65 -12.92 18.41
N LEU A 268 -2.57 -11.67 18.86
CA LEU A 268 -2.72 -11.30 20.26
C LEU A 268 -4.22 -11.30 20.60
N THR A 269 -4.73 -12.42 21.10
CA THR A 269 -6.10 -12.48 21.65
C THR A 269 -6.08 -12.07 23.12
N LYS A 270 -7.07 -11.26 23.55
CA LYS A 270 -7.29 -10.92 24.96
C LYS A 270 -7.59 -12.15 25.83
N ASP A 271 -8.13 -13.21 25.23
CA ASP A 271 -8.35 -14.49 25.90
C ASP A 271 -7.07 -15.33 25.97
N LYS A 272 -6.36 -15.22 27.10
CA LYS A 272 -5.14 -15.99 27.40
C LYS A 272 -5.35 -17.52 27.47
N LYS A 273 -6.60 -18.01 27.39
CA LYS A 273 -6.92 -19.37 27.88
C LYS A 273 -7.35 -20.44 26.88
N ARG A 274 -7.54 -20.20 25.57
CA ARG A 274 -7.89 -21.37 24.71
C ARG A 274 -7.51 -21.43 23.23
N ILE A 275 -7.09 -20.33 22.57
CA ILE A 275 -6.73 -20.38 21.12
C ILE A 275 -5.46 -19.54 20.79
N ALA A 276 -4.89 -18.85 21.78
CA ALA A 276 -4.02 -17.67 21.63
C ALA A 276 -2.59 -17.86 21.07
N ASN A 277 -2.18 -19.05 20.59
CA ASN A 277 -0.77 -19.27 20.24
C ASN A 277 -0.51 -20.01 18.92
N LYS A 278 -1.55 -20.36 18.14
CA LYS A 278 -1.32 -20.98 16.83
C LYS A 278 -0.89 -19.90 15.82
N PRO A 279 0.24 -20.08 15.10
CA PRO A 279 0.63 -19.15 14.05
C PRO A 279 -0.45 -19.13 12.98
N VAL A 280 -0.92 -17.93 12.64
CA VAL A 280 -1.79 -17.70 11.49
C VAL A 280 -0.91 -17.55 10.27
N ASN A 281 -1.15 -18.39 9.26
CA ASN A 281 -0.47 -18.33 7.98
C ASN A 281 -1.42 -17.74 6.94
N VAL A 282 -1.05 -16.58 6.45
CA VAL A 282 -1.72 -15.89 5.37
C VAL A 282 -0.94 -16.14 4.09
N LEU A 283 -1.64 -16.55 3.04
CA LEU A 283 -1.10 -16.90 1.74
C LEU A 283 -1.67 -15.95 0.70
N LYS A 284 -0.80 -15.39 -0.13
CA LYS A 284 -1.17 -14.69 -1.34
C LYS A 284 -0.46 -15.32 -2.51
N GLN A 285 -1.24 -15.83 -3.44
CA GLN A 285 -0.75 -16.13 -4.76
C GLN A 285 -0.94 -14.89 -5.62
N GLN A 286 0.05 -14.56 -6.44
CA GLN A 286 -0.12 -13.53 -7.44
C GLN A 286 0.54 -13.95 -8.74
N GLY A 287 0.05 -13.39 -9.83
CA GLY A 287 0.74 -13.50 -11.11
C GLY A 287 0.40 -12.34 -12.02
N LEU A 288 1.34 -11.98 -12.88
CA LEU A 288 1.23 -10.90 -13.85
C LEU A 288 1.70 -11.39 -15.22
N ASN A 289 0.89 -11.18 -16.26
CA ASN A 289 1.34 -11.19 -17.65
C ASN A 289 2.16 -9.90 -17.87
N LEU A 290 3.44 -10.06 -18.18
CA LEU A 290 4.40 -8.97 -18.30
C LEU A 290 4.25 -8.14 -19.58
N ASP A 291 3.45 -8.63 -20.52
CA ASP A 291 3.25 -8.04 -21.84
C ASP A 291 1.90 -7.30 -21.92
N THR A 292 0.87 -7.80 -21.22
CA THR A 292 -0.45 -7.15 -21.15
C THR A 292 -0.68 -6.34 -19.86
N ASN A 293 0.14 -6.53 -18.83
CA ASN A 293 -0.10 -6.06 -17.46
C ASN A 293 -1.44 -6.53 -16.87
N GLU A 294 -2.01 -7.63 -17.36
CA GLU A 294 -3.17 -8.28 -16.76
C GLU A 294 -2.73 -9.39 -15.80
N GLY A 295 -3.45 -9.58 -14.71
CA GLY A 295 -2.99 -10.51 -13.69
C GLY A 295 -3.93 -10.69 -12.51
N PHE A 296 -3.44 -11.41 -11.51
CA PHE A 296 -4.20 -11.78 -10.34
C PHE A 296 -3.49 -11.59 -9.01
N HIS A 297 -4.31 -11.42 -7.98
CA HIS A 297 -4.02 -11.67 -6.57
C HIS A 297 -5.04 -12.66 -6.04
N ILE A 298 -4.64 -13.68 -5.30
CA ILE A 298 -5.54 -14.59 -4.60
C ILE A 298 -5.06 -14.65 -3.18
N ILE A 299 -5.77 -13.96 -2.30
CA ILE A 299 -5.44 -13.82 -0.89
C ILE A 299 -6.40 -14.71 -0.10
N ASN A 300 -5.88 -15.67 0.64
CA ASN A 300 -6.73 -16.57 1.43
C ASN A 300 -7.43 -15.84 2.59
N ARG A 301 -6.82 -14.78 3.13
CA ARG A 301 -7.31 -13.93 4.21
C ARG A 301 -6.55 -12.60 4.24
N GLY A 302 -7.24 -11.49 4.49
CA GLY A 302 -6.59 -10.18 4.65
C GLY A 302 -5.65 -10.11 5.87
N LEU A 303 -4.63 -9.24 5.80
CA LEU A 303 -3.71 -9.02 6.93
C LEU A 303 -4.38 -8.24 8.07
N THR A 304 -4.11 -8.67 9.31
CA THR A 304 -4.58 -8.00 10.53
C THR A 304 -3.62 -6.89 10.97
N ALA A 305 -4.06 -6.02 11.89
CA ALA A 305 -3.26 -4.96 12.50
C ALA A 305 -1.96 -5.43 13.18
N GLN A 306 -1.86 -6.71 13.54
CA GLN A 306 -0.81 -7.24 14.42
C GLN A 306 0.37 -7.89 13.67
N VAL A 307 0.58 -7.55 12.40
CA VAL A 307 1.67 -8.13 11.59
C VAL A 307 2.94 -7.34 11.84
N VAL A 308 3.99 -8.01 12.30
CA VAL A 308 5.32 -7.42 12.49
C VAL A 308 6.15 -7.52 11.20
N PRO A 309 7.15 -6.64 10.97
CA PRO A 309 7.99 -6.67 9.77
C PRO A 309 8.65 -8.03 9.47
N ASN A 310 9.04 -8.77 10.51
CA ASN A 310 9.68 -10.09 10.36
C ASN A 310 8.68 -11.24 10.09
N ALA A 311 7.38 -10.96 10.02
CA ALA A 311 6.36 -11.97 9.70
C ALA A 311 6.31 -12.32 8.20
N PHE A 312 6.86 -11.45 7.36
CA PHE A 312 6.92 -11.64 5.91
C PHE A 312 8.10 -12.54 5.56
N ARG A 313 7.82 -13.63 4.83
CA ARG A 313 8.90 -14.47 4.29
C ARG A 313 9.49 -13.83 3.03
N ASP A 314 10.78 -14.03 2.85
CA ASP A 314 11.48 -13.65 1.62
C ASP A 314 10.84 -14.33 0.41
N VAL A 315 10.59 -13.54 -0.63
CA VAL A 315 10.07 -14.01 -1.92
C VAL A 315 11.15 -13.89 -2.97
N LYS A 316 11.40 -14.98 -3.69
CA LYS A 316 12.33 -15.02 -4.82
C LYS A 316 11.55 -15.18 -6.12
N LEU A 317 11.86 -14.35 -7.11
CA LEU A 317 11.24 -14.35 -8.43
C LEU A 317 12.27 -14.68 -9.50
N THR A 318 11.82 -15.32 -10.57
CA THR A 318 12.52 -15.39 -11.86
C THR A 318 11.86 -14.40 -12.81
N TYR A 319 12.66 -13.66 -13.57
CA TYR A 319 12.14 -12.65 -14.50
C TYR A 319 12.47 -13.05 -15.95
N PRO A 320 11.48 -13.49 -16.75
CA PRO A 320 11.71 -13.86 -18.14
C PRO A 320 11.86 -12.63 -19.05
N ILE A 321 12.88 -12.67 -19.91
CA ILE A 321 13.07 -11.74 -21.03
C ILE A 321 13.10 -12.50 -22.35
N ILE A 322 12.64 -11.84 -23.41
CA ILE A 322 12.73 -12.35 -24.77
C ILE A 322 13.57 -11.37 -25.58
N VAL A 323 14.62 -11.88 -26.21
CA VAL A 323 15.53 -11.17 -27.13
C VAL A 323 15.40 -11.77 -28.52
N ASN A 324 15.72 -10.99 -29.55
CA ASN A 324 15.66 -11.44 -30.94
C ASN A 324 16.91 -10.97 -31.72
N SER A 325 17.13 -11.53 -32.91
CA SER A 325 18.25 -11.10 -33.78
C SER A 325 17.92 -9.93 -34.71
N THR A 326 16.66 -9.52 -34.82
CA THR A 326 16.17 -8.58 -35.85
C THR A 326 16.16 -7.12 -35.41
N GLU A 327 15.86 -6.86 -34.14
CA GLU A 327 15.82 -5.52 -33.55
C GLU A 327 17.24 -5.07 -33.14
N SER A 328 17.54 -3.78 -33.24
CA SER A 328 18.88 -3.29 -32.88
C SER A 328 19.15 -3.48 -31.38
N ARG A 329 20.43 -3.66 -31.01
CA ARG A 329 20.86 -3.85 -29.62
C ARG A 329 20.32 -2.75 -28.69
N GLU A 330 20.47 -1.49 -29.09
CA GLU A 330 20.06 -0.34 -28.27
C GLU A 330 18.54 -0.28 -28.07
N GLU A 331 17.77 -0.53 -29.13
CA GLU A 331 16.30 -0.54 -29.06
C GLU A 331 15.79 -1.65 -28.17
N GLN A 332 16.34 -2.86 -28.30
CA GLN A 332 15.98 -4.00 -27.45
C GLN A 332 16.26 -3.72 -25.97
N VAL A 333 17.45 -3.23 -25.63
CA VAL A 333 17.80 -2.91 -24.24
C VAL A 333 16.84 -1.86 -23.68
N LYS A 334 16.59 -0.78 -24.43
CA LYS A 334 15.67 0.29 -24.00
C LYS A 334 14.24 -0.21 -23.82
N ARG A 335 13.76 -1.08 -24.72
CA ARG A 335 12.44 -1.72 -24.63
C ARG A 335 12.33 -2.60 -23.38
N LEU A 336 13.33 -3.45 -23.13
CA LEU A 336 13.37 -4.32 -21.94
C LEU A 336 13.39 -3.49 -20.64
N GLN A 337 14.18 -2.43 -20.58
CA GLN A 337 14.21 -1.50 -19.43
C GLN A 337 12.85 -0.84 -19.20
N LYS A 338 12.21 -0.33 -20.26
CA LYS A 338 10.88 0.30 -20.16
C LYS A 338 9.82 -0.69 -19.68
N LEU A 339 9.79 -1.89 -20.26
CA LEU A 339 8.86 -2.95 -19.87
C LEU A 339 9.10 -3.37 -18.41
N TYR A 340 10.36 -3.48 -17.99
CA TYR A 340 10.68 -3.85 -16.61
C TYR A 340 10.17 -2.81 -15.62
N ILE A 341 10.38 -1.51 -15.88
CA ILE A 341 9.86 -0.42 -15.04
C ILE A 341 8.33 -0.45 -14.95
N GLN A 342 7.65 -0.66 -16.09
CA GLN A 342 6.18 -0.77 -16.13
C GLN A 342 5.69 -1.96 -15.30
N ASN A 343 6.34 -3.12 -15.45
CA ASN A 343 6.02 -4.33 -14.71
C ASN A 343 6.28 -4.17 -13.20
N LEU A 344 7.34 -3.49 -12.78
CA LEU A 344 7.66 -3.27 -11.37
C LEU A 344 6.55 -2.53 -10.62
N LYS A 345 5.83 -1.61 -11.29
CA LYS A 345 4.66 -0.93 -10.71
C LYS A 345 3.58 -1.90 -10.22
N HIS A 346 3.45 -3.04 -10.88
CA HIS A 346 2.44 -4.05 -10.60
C HIS A 346 2.99 -5.18 -9.71
N ILE A 347 4.20 -5.66 -9.98
CA ILE A 347 4.83 -6.74 -9.22
C ILE A 347 5.16 -6.29 -7.79
N TYR A 348 5.65 -5.05 -7.65
CA TYR A 348 6.09 -4.44 -6.40
C TYR A 348 4.95 -3.61 -5.76
N ASP A 349 3.85 -4.26 -5.39
CA ASP A 349 2.82 -3.66 -4.52
C ASP A 349 2.82 -4.34 -3.14
N PRO A 350 3.61 -3.83 -2.18
CA PRO A 350 3.75 -4.43 -0.86
C PRO A 350 2.47 -4.33 -0.01
N PHE A 351 1.47 -3.56 -0.45
CA PHE A 351 0.26 -3.28 0.33
C PHE A 351 -1.03 -3.85 -0.27
N SER A 352 -0.94 -4.49 -1.44
CA SER A 352 -2.00 -5.28 -2.07
C SER A 352 -2.69 -6.30 -1.13
N TRP A 353 -2.06 -6.63 0.00
CA TRP A 353 -2.60 -7.41 1.11
C TRP A 353 -3.69 -6.74 1.97
N VAL A 354 -3.74 -5.42 1.95
CA VAL A 354 -4.56 -4.58 2.83
C VAL A 354 -5.67 -3.92 2.04
N ALA A 355 -5.28 -3.14 1.05
CA ALA A 355 -6.13 -2.48 0.08
C ALA A 355 -5.24 -1.89 -1.02
N ARG A 356 -5.82 -1.52 -2.16
CA ARG A 356 -5.11 -0.72 -3.14
C ARG A 356 -4.71 0.63 -2.57
N ARG A 357 -3.59 1.18 -3.07
CA ARG A 357 -2.97 2.45 -2.61
C ARG A 357 -3.97 3.55 -2.31
N GLU A 358 -4.90 3.74 -3.22
CA GLU A 358 -5.86 4.84 -3.20
C GLU A 358 -6.77 4.81 -1.97
N HIS A 359 -6.92 3.67 -1.29
CA HIS A 359 -7.85 3.49 -0.16
C HIS A 359 -7.22 3.00 1.15
N ARG A 360 -5.92 2.66 1.16
CA ARG A 360 -5.26 2.04 2.33
C ARG A 360 -5.39 2.85 3.61
N PHE A 361 -5.42 4.16 3.47
CA PHE A 361 -5.39 5.10 4.59
C PHE A 361 -6.77 5.68 4.92
N ARG A 362 -7.85 5.16 4.32
CA ARG A 362 -9.21 5.67 4.51
C ARG A 362 -9.92 4.82 5.58
N GLY A 363 -10.31 5.43 6.70
CA GLY A 363 -11.24 4.81 7.66
C GLY A 363 -10.70 4.62 9.08
N GLY A 364 -11.49 3.91 9.90
CA GLY A 364 -11.33 3.78 11.35
C GLY A 364 -12.31 4.69 12.10
N PHE A 365 -12.27 5.98 11.83
CA PHE A 365 -13.06 7.01 12.54
C PHE A 365 -14.54 6.68 12.77
N SER A 366 -15.27 6.21 11.75
CA SER A 366 -16.70 5.93 11.88
C SER A 366 -17.03 4.76 12.82
N ARG A 367 -16.17 3.75 12.90
CA ARG A 367 -16.37 2.59 13.80
C ARG A 367 -16.08 2.98 15.25
N GLU A 368 -14.99 3.71 15.48
CA GLU A 368 -14.63 4.24 16.78
C GLU A 368 -15.72 5.21 17.26
N LEU A 369 -16.19 6.09 16.39
CA LEU A 369 -17.30 7.00 16.66
C LEU A 369 -18.58 6.23 17.01
N LEU A 370 -18.92 5.17 16.27
CA LEU A 370 -20.06 4.31 16.57
C LEU A 370 -19.96 3.66 17.96
N SER A 371 -18.76 3.21 18.36
CA SER A 371 -18.52 2.69 19.71
C SER A 371 -18.82 3.75 20.78
N HIS A 372 -18.41 4.99 20.58
CA HIS A 372 -18.70 6.10 21.49
C HIS A 372 -20.18 6.52 21.47
N PHE A 373 -20.85 6.44 20.33
CA PHE A 373 -22.28 6.73 20.17
C PHE A 373 -23.18 5.70 20.87
N SER A 374 -22.86 4.40 20.74
CA SER A 374 -23.65 3.31 21.34
C SER A 374 -23.73 3.40 22.87
N GLY A 375 -22.72 3.98 23.52
CA GLY A 375 -22.69 4.19 24.97
C GLY A 375 -23.54 5.36 25.50
N ARG A 376 -24.21 6.12 24.61
CA ARG A 376 -24.98 7.32 24.97
C ARG A 376 -26.46 7.07 25.17
N ARG A 377 -27.15 8.02 25.80
CA ARG A 377 -28.61 8.02 25.99
C ARG A 377 -29.30 9.11 25.18
N TYR A 378 -29.15 9.11 23.85
CA TYR A 378 -30.22 9.71 23.06
C TYR A 378 -31.47 8.88 23.27
N ARG A 379 -32.62 9.53 23.50
CA ARG A 379 -33.91 8.83 23.65
C ARG A 379 -34.42 8.48 22.25
N ILE A 380 -33.76 7.53 21.59
CA ILE A 380 -34.05 7.08 20.22
C ILE A 380 -34.43 5.60 20.26
N LYS A 381 -35.51 5.24 19.56
CA LYS A 381 -36.07 3.88 19.55
C LYS A 381 -35.30 2.93 18.61
N ASP A 382 -34.95 3.40 17.42
CA ASP A 382 -34.41 2.67 16.26
C ASP A 382 -32.89 2.81 16.14
N ARG A 383 -32.18 2.60 17.25
CA ARG A 383 -30.74 2.86 17.35
C ARG A 383 -29.86 2.07 16.39
N ASP A 384 -30.26 0.85 16.06
CA ASP A 384 -29.56 -0.01 15.09
C ASP A 384 -29.52 0.61 13.69
N TRP A 385 -30.49 1.47 13.37
CA TRP A 385 -30.49 2.26 12.15
C TRP A 385 -29.84 3.63 12.38
N PHE A 386 -30.24 4.33 13.45
CA PHE A 386 -29.85 5.73 13.68
C PHE A 386 -28.36 5.91 13.97
N ASP A 387 -27.77 5.10 14.85
CA ASP A 387 -26.38 5.27 15.28
C ASP A 387 -25.40 5.11 14.08
N PRO A 388 -25.53 4.08 13.21
CA PRO A 388 -24.70 3.96 12.01
C PRO A 388 -24.90 5.11 11.01
N VAL A 389 -26.12 5.62 10.85
CA VAL A 389 -26.42 6.74 9.92
C VAL A 389 -25.73 8.01 10.38
N LEU A 390 -25.93 8.38 11.64
CA LEU A 390 -25.38 9.64 12.18
C LEU A 390 -23.84 9.58 12.24
N THR A 391 -23.27 8.47 12.67
CA THR A 391 -21.81 8.32 12.75
C THR A 391 -21.14 8.39 11.37
N GLN A 392 -21.73 7.78 10.34
CA GLN A 392 -21.24 7.91 8.96
C GLN A 392 -21.41 9.33 8.43
N PHE A 393 -22.55 9.98 8.70
CA PHE A 393 -22.80 11.36 8.29
C PHE A 393 -21.78 12.34 8.91
N LEU A 394 -21.53 12.28 10.21
CA LEU A 394 -20.54 13.17 10.86
C LEU A 394 -19.13 12.92 10.31
N ASN A 395 -18.78 11.67 10.04
CA ASN A 395 -17.52 11.34 9.38
C ASN A 395 -17.46 11.95 7.95
N ASP A 396 -18.55 11.92 7.20
CA ASP A 396 -18.63 12.49 5.86
C ASP A 396 -18.52 14.00 5.84
N VAL A 397 -19.09 14.70 6.82
CA VAL A 397 -18.96 16.16 6.96
C VAL A 397 -17.48 16.56 7.04
N ILE A 398 -16.71 15.88 7.89
CA ILE A 398 -15.26 16.13 8.02
C ILE A 398 -14.51 15.67 6.77
N THR A 399 -14.90 14.54 6.18
CA THR A 399 -14.32 14.06 4.90
C THR A 399 -14.50 15.10 3.79
N ILE A 400 -15.69 15.68 3.64
CA ILE A 400 -15.95 16.74 2.65
C ILE A 400 -15.07 17.95 2.94
N LYS A 401 -15.00 18.38 4.20
CA LYS A 401 -14.22 19.56 4.59
C LYS A 401 -12.73 19.41 4.29
N ARG A 402 -12.15 18.21 4.49
CA ARG A 402 -10.70 17.98 4.36
C ARG A 402 -10.27 17.42 3.00
N HIS A 403 -11.11 16.61 2.36
CA HIS A 403 -10.76 15.84 1.16
C HIS A 403 -11.68 16.11 -0.02
N GLY A 404 -12.76 16.87 0.18
CA GLY A 404 -13.80 17.06 -0.82
C GLY A 404 -14.73 15.86 -0.95
N THR A 405 -15.77 16.04 -1.76
CA THR A 405 -16.82 15.04 -1.96
C THR A 405 -16.37 13.83 -2.79
N LYS A 406 -15.38 14.03 -3.68
CA LYS A 406 -14.81 12.98 -4.52
C LYS A 406 -14.36 11.77 -3.70
N GLU A 407 -13.76 12.02 -2.54
CA GLU A 407 -13.27 10.97 -1.63
C GLU A 407 -14.35 9.97 -1.20
N ILE A 408 -15.58 10.45 -0.97
CA ILE A 408 -16.73 9.63 -0.55
C ILE A 408 -17.22 8.77 -1.72
N TYR A 409 -17.36 9.38 -2.90
CA TYR A 409 -17.89 8.71 -4.08
C TYR A 409 -16.90 7.72 -4.68
N ASP A 410 -15.61 8.07 -4.77
CA ASP A 410 -14.54 7.15 -5.19
C ASP A 410 -14.52 5.91 -4.30
N LEU A 411 -14.60 6.09 -2.97
CA LEU A 411 -14.62 4.97 -2.04
C LEU A 411 -15.86 4.07 -2.25
N TYR A 412 -17.04 4.67 -2.47
CA TYR A 412 -18.26 3.91 -2.73
C TYR A 412 -18.20 3.16 -4.07
N VAL A 413 -17.77 3.85 -5.14
CA VAL A 413 -17.63 3.28 -6.48
C VAL A 413 -16.66 2.11 -6.44
N TYR A 414 -15.51 2.31 -5.79
CA TYR A 414 -14.51 1.28 -5.63
C TYR A 414 -15.04 0.05 -4.90
N GLN A 415 -15.64 0.23 -3.72
CA GLN A 415 -16.16 -0.88 -2.91
C GLN A 415 -17.28 -1.69 -3.61
N LYS A 416 -18.03 -1.07 -4.54
CA LYS A 416 -19.19 -1.69 -5.18
C LYS A 416 -19.03 -2.07 -6.64
N TYR A 417 -18.10 -1.44 -7.37
CA TYR A 417 -18.03 -1.54 -8.83
C TYR A 417 -16.61 -1.78 -9.34
N GLU A 418 -15.59 -1.16 -8.75
CA GLU A 418 -14.24 -1.28 -9.29
C GLU A 418 -13.46 -2.42 -8.66
N ARG A 419 -13.28 -3.42 -9.52
CA ARG A 419 -12.30 -4.49 -9.43
C ARG A 419 -12.52 -5.49 -8.31
N THR A 420 -12.46 -6.75 -8.69
CA THR A 420 -12.36 -7.83 -7.73
C THR A 420 -11.09 -7.60 -6.91
N GLN A 421 -11.11 -7.96 -5.63
CA GLN A 421 -9.91 -7.98 -4.80
C GLN A 421 -8.77 -8.81 -5.43
N ASN A 422 -9.11 -9.60 -6.46
CA ASN A 422 -8.20 -10.48 -7.16
C ASN A 422 -7.56 -9.88 -8.41
N ILE A 423 -7.87 -8.64 -8.85
CA ILE A 423 -7.19 -8.07 -10.02
C ILE A 423 -5.83 -7.50 -9.62
N LEU A 424 -4.77 -7.99 -10.27
CA LEU A 424 -3.46 -7.34 -10.31
C LEU A 424 -3.27 -6.70 -11.68
N GLY A 425 -2.70 -5.49 -11.72
CA GLY A 425 -2.53 -4.78 -12.99
C GLY A 425 -3.85 -4.26 -13.54
N ASP A 426 -4.04 -4.34 -14.85
CA ASP A 426 -5.12 -3.64 -15.56
C ASP A 426 -6.43 -4.44 -15.55
N LYS A 427 -6.37 -5.76 -15.74
CA LYS A 427 -7.54 -6.67 -15.70
C LYS A 427 -7.24 -8.00 -15.03
N LEU A 428 -8.28 -8.79 -14.78
CA LEU A 428 -8.15 -10.13 -14.21
C LEU A 428 -7.72 -11.10 -15.30
N ASP A 429 -6.49 -11.57 -15.20
CA ASP A 429 -6.04 -12.79 -15.89
C ASP A 429 -5.54 -13.77 -14.82
N LEU A 430 -6.07 -14.99 -14.81
CA LEU A 430 -5.67 -16.03 -13.86
C LEU A 430 -4.41 -16.79 -14.30
N LEU A 431 -3.92 -16.48 -15.51
CA LEU A 431 -2.71 -17.04 -16.11
C LEU A 431 -2.72 -18.56 -16.06
N ASN A 432 -3.85 -19.20 -16.34
CA ASN A 432 -3.92 -20.67 -16.42
C ASN A 432 -3.42 -21.12 -17.81
N TRP A 433 -2.17 -20.76 -18.13
CA TRP A 433 -1.57 -20.93 -19.47
C TRP A 433 -1.24 -22.39 -19.78
N HIS A 434 -0.88 -23.18 -18.77
CA HIS A 434 -0.46 -24.57 -18.97
C HIS A 434 -1.42 -25.57 -18.33
N SER A 435 -1.38 -26.81 -18.84
CA SER A 435 -2.17 -27.92 -18.31
C SER A 435 -1.90 -28.15 -16.82
N GLY A 436 -2.96 -28.31 -16.03
CA GLY A 436 -2.89 -28.49 -14.58
C GLY A 436 -3.03 -27.20 -13.76
N GLU A 437 -2.95 -26.02 -14.40
CA GLU A 437 -3.19 -24.75 -13.72
C GLU A 437 -4.69 -24.47 -13.63
N LYS A 438 -5.23 -24.49 -12.40
CA LYS A 438 -6.65 -24.28 -12.14
C LYS A 438 -6.86 -23.28 -11.00
N ARG A 439 -6.42 -22.04 -11.21
CA ARG A 439 -6.67 -20.95 -10.26
C ARG A 439 -8.13 -20.53 -10.35
N LYS A 440 -8.74 -20.22 -9.21
CA LYS A 440 -10.10 -19.68 -9.11
C LYS A 440 -10.02 -18.21 -8.70
N GLY A 441 -10.54 -17.33 -9.52
CA GLY A 441 -10.78 -15.93 -9.18
C GLY A 441 -12.28 -15.66 -9.08
N GLN A 442 -12.68 -14.77 -8.18
CA GLN A 442 -14.00 -14.16 -8.29
C GLN A 442 -14.02 -13.31 -9.56
N ALA A 443 -15.03 -13.50 -10.41
CA ALA A 443 -15.34 -12.58 -11.48
C ALA A 443 -15.76 -11.21 -10.91
N PRO A 444 -15.59 -10.11 -11.66
CA PRO A 444 -16.16 -8.82 -11.28
C PRO A 444 -17.62 -9.00 -10.89
N GLN A 445 -18.00 -8.51 -9.71
CA GLN A 445 -19.40 -8.58 -9.31
C GLN A 445 -20.25 -7.89 -10.38
N LYS A 446 -21.40 -8.50 -10.72
CA LYS A 446 -22.39 -7.87 -11.59
C LYS A 446 -22.68 -6.47 -11.06
N LYS A 447 -22.65 -5.46 -11.94
CA LYS A 447 -22.92 -4.04 -11.63
C LYS A 447 -24.15 -3.94 -10.72
N LEU A 448 -23.93 -3.66 -9.43
CA LEU A 448 -25.01 -3.54 -8.46
C LEU A 448 -25.89 -2.34 -8.83
N ARG A 449 -27.21 -2.47 -8.74
CA ARG A 449 -28.09 -1.31 -8.93
C ARG A 449 -27.78 -0.27 -7.85
N ILE A 450 -27.50 0.96 -8.26
CA ILE A 450 -27.41 2.10 -7.35
C ILE A 450 -28.84 2.46 -6.94
N ASN A 451 -29.20 2.11 -5.71
CA ASN A 451 -30.46 2.49 -5.08
C ASN A 451 -30.21 2.82 -3.61
N PHE A 452 -30.60 4.03 -3.17
CA PHE A 452 -30.47 4.45 -1.78
C PHE A 452 -31.82 4.32 -1.07
N ASN A 453 -32.01 3.16 -0.45
CA ASN A 453 -33.15 2.95 0.42
C ASN A 453 -32.90 3.66 1.76
N PHE A 454 -33.73 4.64 2.10
CA PHE A 454 -33.63 5.35 3.37
C PHE A 454 -33.82 4.43 4.59
N ASN A 455 -34.58 3.34 4.46
CA ASN A 455 -34.76 2.38 5.54
C ASN A 455 -33.49 1.55 5.81
N ASN A 456 -32.48 1.63 4.95
CA ASN A 456 -31.16 1.04 5.16
C ASN A 456 -30.16 2.16 5.54
N PRO A 457 -29.35 1.99 6.61
CA PRO A 457 -28.37 3.00 7.01
C PRO A 457 -27.44 3.48 5.90
N SER A 458 -26.98 2.56 5.06
CA SER A 458 -26.08 2.88 3.93
C SER A 458 -26.78 3.71 2.85
N GLY A 459 -28.09 3.56 2.69
CA GLY A 459 -28.88 4.38 1.77
C GLY A 459 -29.23 5.74 2.37
N ALA A 460 -29.70 5.75 3.62
CA ALA A 460 -30.02 6.96 4.37
C ALA A 460 -28.87 7.97 4.40
N ARG A 461 -27.64 7.47 4.63
CA ARG A 461 -26.41 8.27 4.60
C ARG A 461 -26.34 9.19 3.38
N PHE A 462 -26.60 8.69 2.18
CA PHE A 462 -26.51 9.50 0.95
C PHE A 462 -27.66 10.50 0.80
N ILE A 463 -28.82 10.22 1.36
CA ILE A 463 -29.95 11.17 1.38
C ILE A 463 -29.60 12.36 2.27
N ILE A 464 -29.08 12.09 3.46
CA ILE A 464 -28.67 13.11 4.43
C ILE A 464 -27.44 13.89 3.91
N LEU A 465 -26.51 13.20 3.24
CA LEU A 465 -25.36 13.81 2.57
C LEU A 465 -25.81 14.81 1.50
N ASP A 466 -26.82 14.47 0.69
CA ASP A 466 -27.38 15.40 -0.31
C ASP A 466 -27.95 16.66 0.35
N THR A 467 -28.63 16.52 1.49
CA THR A 467 -29.19 17.66 2.23
C THR A 467 -28.09 18.56 2.75
N TYR A 468 -27.07 17.98 3.38
CA TYR A 468 -25.90 18.72 3.85
C TYR A 468 -25.15 19.41 2.70
N MET A 469 -24.98 18.75 1.55
CA MET A 469 -24.30 19.36 0.40
C MET A 469 -25.03 20.59 -0.15
N ARG A 470 -26.35 20.67 0.02
CA ARG A 470 -27.17 21.82 -0.41
C ARG A 470 -27.33 22.88 0.68
N TYR A 471 -27.37 22.47 1.94
CA TYR A 471 -27.71 23.30 3.11
C TYR A 471 -26.79 22.97 4.30
N PRO A 472 -25.47 23.22 4.19
CA PRO A 472 -24.50 22.62 5.10
C PRO A 472 -24.66 23.07 6.55
N ASN A 473 -24.75 24.38 6.79
CA ASN A 473 -24.82 24.93 8.15
C ASN A 473 -26.22 24.82 8.73
N GLU A 474 -27.24 25.05 7.89
CA GLU A 474 -28.65 25.01 8.26
C GLU A 474 -29.03 23.59 8.70
N PHE A 475 -28.68 22.58 7.89
CA PHE A 475 -29.02 21.19 8.17
C PHE A 475 -28.34 20.68 9.45
N ILE A 476 -27.03 20.91 9.60
CA ILE A 476 -26.29 20.48 10.80
C ILE A 476 -26.88 21.14 12.06
N THR A 477 -27.19 22.44 11.99
CA THR A 477 -27.73 23.19 13.13
C THR A 477 -29.12 22.70 13.50
N ALA A 478 -30.00 22.50 12.51
CA ALA A 478 -31.35 21.98 12.72
C ALA A 478 -31.32 20.57 13.33
N LEU A 479 -30.53 19.66 12.75
CA LEU A 479 -30.40 18.28 13.23
C LEU A 479 -29.89 18.25 14.68
N ARG A 480 -28.83 19.01 14.96
CA ARG A 480 -28.27 19.13 16.32
C ARG A 480 -29.31 19.67 17.30
N SER A 481 -30.03 20.72 16.92
CA SER A 481 -31.07 21.32 17.76
C SER A 481 -32.16 20.31 18.12
N LYS A 482 -32.74 19.61 17.14
CA LYS A 482 -33.75 18.58 17.39
C LYS A 482 -33.21 17.49 18.33
N LEU A 483 -32.05 16.92 18.02
CA LEU A 483 -31.45 15.83 18.81
C LEU A 483 -31.16 16.23 20.26
N THR A 484 -30.79 17.49 20.52
CA THR A 484 -30.57 17.98 21.90
C THR A 484 -31.86 18.29 22.65
N GLN A 485 -32.96 18.53 21.94
CA GLN A 485 -34.28 18.82 22.51
C GLN A 485 -35.14 17.58 22.72
N VAL A 486 -34.75 16.40 22.23
CA VAL A 486 -35.48 15.14 22.41
C VAL A 486 -35.64 14.82 23.90
N LYS A 487 -36.84 15.09 24.44
CA LYS A 487 -37.20 14.83 25.83
C LYS A 487 -37.88 13.47 26.03
N ARG A 488 -38.41 12.84 24.98
CA ARG A 488 -39.08 11.52 25.06
C ARG A 488 -38.44 10.56 24.06
N THR A 489 -38.71 9.27 24.19
CA THR A 489 -38.17 8.30 23.23
C THR A 489 -38.87 8.47 21.90
N GLU A 490 -38.13 8.90 20.89
CA GLU A 490 -38.60 9.22 19.54
C GLU A 490 -37.94 8.32 18.50
N ASN A 491 -38.49 8.34 17.29
CA ASN A 491 -37.95 7.61 16.15
C ASN A 491 -36.91 8.48 15.44
N GLY A 492 -35.66 8.01 15.37
CA GLY A 492 -34.55 8.68 14.71
C GLY A 492 -34.76 8.87 13.22
N GLN A 493 -35.42 7.93 12.54
CA GLN A 493 -35.86 8.12 11.15
C GLN A 493 -36.80 9.31 11.01
N GLU A 494 -37.77 9.47 11.92
CA GLU A 494 -38.74 10.58 11.87
C GLU A 494 -38.05 11.91 12.15
N ILE A 495 -37.17 11.98 13.16
CA ILE A 495 -36.38 13.19 13.46
C ILE A 495 -35.58 13.64 12.22
N ILE A 496 -34.91 12.70 11.54
CA ILE A 496 -34.14 13.04 10.33
C ILE A 496 -35.06 13.50 9.19
N GLN A 497 -36.21 12.84 8.99
CA GLN A 497 -37.19 13.24 7.98
C GLN A 497 -37.69 14.67 8.22
N GLU A 498 -38.14 14.97 9.43
CA GLU A 498 -38.60 16.30 9.82
C GLU A 498 -37.49 17.35 9.67
N THR A 499 -36.25 17.01 10.05
CA THR A 499 -35.12 17.92 9.87
C THR A 499 -34.90 18.27 8.40
N ILE A 500 -35.00 17.28 7.51
CA ILE A 500 -34.88 17.50 6.07
C ILE A 500 -36.03 18.37 5.56
N GLU A 501 -37.27 18.10 5.97
CA GLU A 501 -38.44 18.90 5.57
C GLU A 501 -38.30 20.36 6.02
N GLU A 502 -37.93 20.60 7.28
CA GLU A 502 -37.73 21.94 7.82
C GLU A 502 -36.58 22.68 7.14
N THR A 503 -35.48 21.99 6.85
CA THR A 503 -34.30 22.63 6.23
C THR A 503 -34.54 22.94 4.75
N THR A 504 -35.23 22.05 4.04
CA THR A 504 -35.41 22.15 2.58
C THR A 504 -36.69 22.85 2.16
N GLY A 505 -37.70 22.90 3.04
CA GLY A 505 -39.06 23.32 2.72
C GLY A 505 -39.83 22.34 1.83
N ILE A 506 -39.31 21.12 1.61
CA ILE A 506 -39.87 20.13 0.69
C ILE A 506 -40.33 18.90 1.50
N PRO A 507 -41.54 18.36 1.26
CA PRO A 507 -41.98 17.11 1.89
C PRO A 507 -40.98 15.97 1.67
N PHE A 508 -40.68 15.19 2.70
CA PHE A 508 -39.59 14.21 2.71
C PHE A 508 -39.73 13.19 1.57
N LYS A 509 -40.97 12.74 1.29
CA LYS A 509 -41.23 11.79 0.20
C LYS A 509 -40.83 12.33 -1.18
N GLU A 510 -40.94 13.63 -1.39
CA GLU A 510 -40.53 14.29 -2.63
C GLU A 510 -39.02 14.52 -2.64
N TYR A 511 -38.48 15.03 -1.52
CA TYR A 511 -37.05 15.24 -1.36
C TYR A 511 -36.25 13.95 -1.55
N LEU A 512 -36.73 12.82 -0.99
CA LEU A 512 -36.13 11.51 -1.13
C LEU A 512 -35.94 11.10 -2.61
N LYS A 513 -36.88 11.46 -3.49
CA LYS A 513 -36.77 11.19 -4.94
C LYS A 513 -35.70 12.08 -5.57
N ILE A 514 -35.66 13.36 -5.19
CA ILE A 514 -34.68 14.34 -5.68
C ILE A 514 -33.26 13.91 -5.29
N ALA A 515 -33.03 13.64 -4.01
CA ALA A 515 -31.75 13.21 -3.47
C ALA A 515 -31.29 11.89 -4.11
N ASN A 516 -32.18 10.89 -4.22
CA ASN A 516 -31.86 9.64 -4.92
C ASN A 516 -31.39 9.86 -6.36
N LYS A 517 -32.09 10.70 -7.12
CA LYS A 517 -31.74 11.02 -8.51
C LYS A 517 -30.38 11.72 -8.59
N ALA A 518 -30.15 12.71 -7.73
CA ALA A 518 -28.90 13.48 -7.69
C ALA A 518 -27.70 12.60 -7.33
N GLN A 519 -27.78 11.90 -6.19
CA GLN A 519 -26.71 11.02 -5.69
C GLN A 519 -26.38 9.90 -6.67
N LYS A 520 -27.41 9.32 -7.33
CA LYS A 520 -27.20 8.31 -8.37
C LYS A 520 -26.46 8.89 -9.57
N GLY A 521 -26.81 10.10 -10.01
CA GLY A 521 -26.12 10.80 -11.09
C GLY A 521 -24.64 11.01 -10.79
N ILE A 522 -24.31 11.41 -9.56
CA ILE A 522 -22.92 11.64 -9.13
C ILE A 522 -22.11 10.34 -9.15
N ILE A 523 -22.66 9.24 -8.61
CA ILE A 523 -21.96 7.95 -8.60
C ILE A 523 -21.77 7.40 -10.01
N LEU A 524 -22.75 7.54 -10.89
CA LEU A 524 -22.61 7.12 -12.28
C LEU A 524 -21.48 7.88 -12.96
N LYS A 525 -21.36 9.19 -12.71
CA LYS A 525 -20.25 10.00 -13.22
C LYS A 525 -18.89 9.51 -12.71
N HIS A 526 -18.76 9.22 -11.40
CA HIS A 526 -17.51 8.74 -10.82
C HIS A 526 -17.14 7.30 -11.24
N ARG A 527 -18.13 6.47 -11.59
CA ARG A 527 -17.90 5.11 -12.10
C ARG A 527 -17.39 5.11 -13.55
N ASP A 528 -17.76 6.11 -14.32
CA ASP A 528 -17.49 6.16 -15.75
C ASP A 528 -16.28 7.07 -16.08
N THR A 529 -15.66 7.69 -15.06
CA THR A 529 -14.35 8.39 -15.11
C THR A 529 -13.23 7.46 -14.69
#